data_AF-A0A261G0F8-F1
#
_entry.id   AF-A0A261G0F8-F1
#
_cell.length_a   1.000
_cell.length_b   1.000
_cell.length_c   1.000
_cell.angle_alpha   90.00
_cell.angle_beta   90.00
_cell.angle_gamma   90.00
#
_symmetry.space_group_name_H-M   'P 1'
#
loop_
_entity.id
_entity.type
_entity.pdbx_description
1 polymer ?
#
loop_
_entity_poly.entity_id
_entity_poly.type
_entity_poly.pdbx_seq_one_letter_code
_entity_poly.pdbx_strand_id
1 'polypeptide(L)'
;MRFLLAEDVLSERFLPRTFTLVGRVTFAVGSQGQNAGAEDNVITRRYGVWGNVIRMSERTSNEQTAYFAGGCFWGLERYFQNVDGVIDTTVGYAQSTVESPTYEQVCSGTTDAAETVQVIFDPDRVTLRTLTLLFLEVIDPFSIDRQGEDTGRQYRTGLWYTDEAQRAIYIAALEQLVDRQPQRPAVLVEPLRNFYPAEARHQDYLVNNPGGYCHIPFAAIANVKNRQKYVERIWDLTLEQFAVTQLAATERPFVNEYDHEFEPGIYVDIVSGKPLFSSRDKFDSGCGWPAFSKPIAADALTEHEDHRIPGRDRIEVRTADTQIHLGHVFEDGPADRGGLRYCMNSAALRFVPRERMAEEGYADWIAVVDGRDNGMADTAASDAAE
;
A
#
# COMPACT_ATOMS: atom_id res chain seq x y z
N MET A 1 -28.49 4.66 31.99
CA MET A 1 -29.76 5.35 31.68
C MET A 1 -30.09 5.02 30.22
N ARG A 2 -31.10 4.16 30.03
CA ARG A 2 -31.78 3.69 28.80
C ARG A 2 -31.00 3.56 27.47
N PHE A 3 -30.79 2.29 27.11
CA PHE A 3 -30.82 1.76 25.74
C PHE A 3 -32.19 1.99 25.09
N LEU A 4 -32.21 2.27 23.78
CA LEU A 4 -33.35 2.00 22.91
C LEU A 4 -32.84 1.29 21.65
N LEU A 5 -33.22 0.02 21.55
CA LEU A 5 -33.18 -0.82 20.35
C LEU A 5 -34.31 -0.39 19.42
N ALA A 6 -34.09 -0.45 18.12
CA ALA A 6 -35.14 -0.49 17.11
C ALA A 6 -34.82 -1.60 16.12
N GLU A 7 -35.63 -2.66 16.19
CA GLU A 7 -35.72 -3.75 15.23
C GLU A 7 -36.58 -3.34 14.01
N ASP A 8 -36.29 -3.99 12.89
CA ASP A 8 -37.16 -4.40 11.79
C ASP A 8 -37.99 -3.36 11.01
N VAL A 9 -37.59 -3.15 9.75
CA VAL A 9 -38.50 -3.27 8.59
C VAL A 9 -37.74 -3.93 7.42
N LEU A 10 -38.08 -5.20 7.12
CA LEU A 10 -37.82 -5.88 5.86
C LEU A 10 -39.07 -5.79 4.96
N SER A 11 -38.92 -5.27 3.75
CA SER A 11 -39.52 -5.72 2.47
C SER A 11 -39.14 -4.64 1.43
N GLU A 12 -38.84 -4.89 0.16
CA GLU A 12 -39.23 -5.94 -0.76
C GLU A 12 -38.36 -5.78 -2.04
N ARG A 13 -38.09 -6.89 -2.75
CA ARG A 13 -37.70 -6.99 -4.18
C ARG A 13 -36.26 -6.60 -4.54
N PHE A 14 -35.47 -7.59 -4.97
CA PHE A 14 -34.88 -7.64 -6.32
C PHE A 14 -34.37 -9.06 -6.61
N LEU A 15 -34.99 -9.73 -7.59
CA LEU A 15 -34.56 -11.02 -8.14
C LEU A 15 -33.41 -10.80 -9.14
N PRO A 16 -32.37 -11.64 -9.19
CA PRO A 16 -31.34 -11.56 -10.22
C PRO A 16 -31.82 -12.19 -11.54
N ARG A 17 -31.73 -11.44 -12.64
CA ARG A 17 -31.91 -11.97 -14.01
C ARG A 17 -30.57 -12.49 -14.51
N THR A 18 -30.46 -13.81 -14.63
CA THR A 18 -29.43 -14.50 -15.40
C THR A 18 -29.57 -14.20 -16.90
N PHE A 19 -28.52 -13.68 -17.53
CA PHE A 19 -28.38 -13.61 -18.98
C PHE A 19 -27.40 -14.71 -19.43
N THR A 20 -27.90 -15.69 -20.17
CA THR A 20 -27.10 -16.71 -20.85
C THR A 20 -26.72 -16.19 -22.22
N LEU A 21 -25.43 -15.92 -22.45
CA LEU A 21 -24.89 -15.58 -23.77
C LEU A 21 -24.47 -16.87 -24.50
N VAL A 22 -25.22 -17.25 -25.53
CA VAL A 22 -24.86 -18.35 -26.45
C VAL A 22 -23.99 -17.78 -27.57
N GLY A 23 -22.68 -17.93 -27.46
CA GLY A 23 -21.71 -17.61 -28.52
C GLY A 23 -21.24 -18.87 -29.23
N ARG A 24 -21.64 -19.06 -30.49
CA ARG A 24 -21.16 -20.13 -31.38
C ARG A 24 -19.68 -19.88 -31.76
N VAL A 25 -18.82 -20.83 -31.44
CA VAL A 25 -17.45 -20.91 -31.95
C VAL A 25 -17.47 -21.66 -33.28
N THR A 26 -16.95 -21.03 -34.33
CA THR A 26 -16.70 -21.68 -35.62
C THR A 26 -15.19 -21.71 -35.85
N PHE A 27 -14.61 -22.91 -35.88
CA PHE A 27 -13.21 -23.13 -36.22
C PHE A 27 -13.05 -23.19 -37.74
N ALA A 28 -12.17 -22.35 -38.29
CA ALA A 28 -11.67 -22.49 -39.65
C ALA A 28 -10.16 -22.76 -39.58
N VAL A 29 -9.77 -23.97 -40.00
CA VAL A 29 -8.39 -24.42 -40.15
C VAL A 29 -7.92 -23.97 -41.53
N GLY A 30 -6.86 -23.16 -41.59
CA GLY A 30 -6.22 -22.72 -42.81
C GLY A 30 -4.69 -22.89 -42.71
N SER A 31 -4.15 -23.63 -43.66
CA SER A 31 -2.82 -24.23 -43.71
C SER A 31 -1.67 -23.29 -44.13
N GLN A 32 -0.49 -23.57 -43.55
CA GLN A 32 0.89 -23.50 -44.08
C GLN A 32 1.30 -22.50 -45.19
N GLY A 33 2.41 -21.80 -44.93
CA GLY A 33 3.30 -21.24 -45.93
C GLY A 33 4.61 -20.72 -45.31
N GLN A 34 5.72 -21.41 -45.58
CA GLN A 34 7.09 -21.12 -45.13
C GLN A 34 7.84 -20.17 -46.09
N ASN A 35 8.82 -19.45 -45.51
CA ASN A 35 10.14 -19.04 -46.02
C ASN A 35 10.31 -18.08 -47.21
N ALA A 36 11.01 -16.98 -46.95
CA ALA A 36 12.26 -16.51 -47.60
C ALA A 36 12.62 -15.14 -46.96
N GLY A 37 13.80 -14.89 -46.38
CA GLY A 37 15.12 -15.02 -47.00
C GLY A 37 15.55 -13.64 -47.52
N ALA A 38 16.01 -12.75 -46.63
CA ALA A 38 16.61 -11.48 -46.99
C ALA A 38 18.12 -11.55 -46.72
N GLU A 39 18.89 -11.54 -47.81
CA GLU A 39 20.34 -11.54 -47.85
C GLU A 39 20.87 -10.13 -47.54
N ASP A 40 21.65 -9.98 -46.48
CA ASP A 40 22.42 -8.76 -46.21
C ASP A 40 23.78 -8.83 -46.90
N ASN A 41 24.02 -7.85 -47.79
CA ASN A 41 25.27 -7.65 -48.50
C ASN A 41 26.41 -7.26 -47.55
N VAL A 42 27.41 -8.13 -47.45
CA VAL A 42 28.67 -7.89 -46.74
C VAL A 42 29.60 -7.06 -47.62
N ILE A 43 29.76 -5.76 -47.33
CA ILE A 43 30.95 -5.01 -47.74
C ILE A 43 31.95 -5.06 -46.59
N THR A 44 33.01 -5.84 -46.80
CA THR A 44 34.17 -5.91 -45.93
C THR A 44 35.07 -4.68 -46.14
N ARG A 45 35.28 -3.89 -45.07
CA ARG A 45 36.55 -3.20 -44.86
C ARG A 45 37.06 -3.49 -43.45
N ARG A 46 38.14 -4.28 -43.43
CA ARG A 46 39.01 -4.54 -42.28
C ARG A 46 39.57 -3.24 -41.74
N TYR A 47 39.47 -3.02 -40.43
CA TYR A 47 40.58 -2.70 -39.51
C TYR A 47 40.13 -3.12 -38.11
N GLY A 48 40.90 -4.01 -37.48
CA GLY A 48 40.49 -4.70 -36.26
C GLY A 48 40.75 -3.89 -34.99
N VAL A 49 39.94 -4.17 -33.96
CA VAL A 49 40.32 -4.26 -32.55
C VAL A 49 39.36 -5.26 -31.92
N TRP A 50 39.87 -6.23 -31.17
CA TRP A 50 39.06 -7.13 -30.35
C TRP A 50 38.49 -6.33 -29.18
N GLY A 51 37.19 -6.09 -29.19
CA GLY A 51 36.43 -5.58 -28.06
C GLY A 51 35.12 -6.36 -27.98
N ASN A 52 34.86 -7.00 -26.85
CA ASN A 52 33.55 -7.59 -26.56
C ASN A 52 32.51 -6.47 -26.56
N VAL A 53 31.78 -6.31 -27.67
CA VAL A 53 30.57 -5.51 -27.69
C VAL A 53 29.51 -6.32 -26.96
N ILE A 54 29.39 -6.09 -25.65
CA ILE A 54 28.15 -6.36 -24.94
C ILE A 54 27.12 -5.47 -25.64
N ARG A 55 26.26 -6.07 -26.46
CA ARG A 55 25.02 -5.42 -26.88
C ARG A 55 24.24 -5.16 -25.59
N MET A 56 24.40 -3.98 -25.01
CA MET A 56 23.39 -3.43 -24.13
C MET A 56 22.13 -3.37 -24.98
N SER A 57 21.20 -4.31 -24.76
CA SER A 57 19.85 -4.15 -25.26
C SER A 57 19.37 -2.81 -24.73
N GLU A 58 19.15 -1.84 -25.61
CA GLU A 58 18.32 -0.69 -25.30
C GLU A 58 16.98 -1.27 -24.82
N ARG A 59 16.79 -1.35 -23.49
CA ARG A 59 15.43 -1.41 -22.96
C ARG A 59 14.83 -0.08 -23.38
N THR A 60 13.96 -0.10 -24.38
CA THR A 60 12.98 0.95 -24.55
C THR A 60 12.25 1.03 -23.21
N SER A 61 12.52 2.06 -22.40
CA SER A 61 11.85 2.23 -21.13
C SER A 61 10.35 2.34 -21.43
N ASN A 62 9.56 1.42 -20.89
CA ASN A 62 8.11 1.41 -21.07
C ASN A 62 7.49 2.43 -20.11
N GLU A 63 7.92 3.69 -20.19
CA GLU A 63 7.52 4.73 -19.25
C GLU A 63 6.04 5.04 -19.39
N GLN A 64 5.37 5.22 -18.26
CA GLN A 64 3.98 5.66 -18.20
C GLN A 64 3.89 7.00 -17.48
N THR A 65 2.83 7.75 -17.78
CA THR A 65 2.60 9.08 -17.20
C THR A 65 1.23 9.14 -16.56
N ALA A 66 1.14 9.66 -15.34
CA ALA A 66 -0.11 9.88 -14.61
C ALA A 66 -0.14 11.30 -14.01
N TYR A 67 -1.34 11.79 -13.70
CA TYR A 67 -1.56 13.16 -13.22
C TYR A 67 -2.46 13.16 -11.99
N PHE A 68 -1.93 13.68 -10.88
CA PHE A 68 -2.58 13.67 -9.57
C PHE A 68 -2.73 15.10 -9.04
N ALA A 69 -3.96 15.52 -8.74
CA ALA A 69 -4.26 16.76 -8.03
C ALA A 69 -4.71 16.43 -6.61
N GLY A 70 -4.05 16.99 -5.60
CA GLY A 70 -4.27 16.61 -4.20
C GLY A 70 -3.91 17.70 -3.21
N GLY A 71 -4.27 18.94 -3.51
CA GLY A 71 -3.88 20.10 -2.71
C GLY A 71 -2.62 20.77 -3.23
N CYS A 72 -1.87 21.44 -2.33
CA CYS A 72 -0.60 22.07 -2.68
C CYS A 72 0.36 21.03 -3.30
N PHE A 73 0.77 21.26 -4.54
CA PHE A 73 1.57 20.28 -5.28
C PHE A 73 3.00 20.10 -4.73
N TRP A 74 3.51 21.00 -3.88
CA TRP A 74 4.88 20.94 -3.36
C TRP A 74 5.11 19.68 -2.52
N GLY A 75 4.17 19.41 -1.61
CA GLY A 75 4.20 18.21 -0.78
C GLY A 75 3.99 16.95 -1.61
N LEU A 76 3.03 17.00 -2.53
CA LEU A 76 2.65 15.84 -3.32
C LEU A 76 3.74 15.43 -4.32
N GLU A 77 4.41 16.39 -4.96
CA GLU A 77 5.59 16.14 -5.79
C GLU A 77 6.66 15.45 -4.98
N ARG A 78 7.02 16.02 -3.82
CA ARG A 78 8.05 15.45 -2.96
C ARG A 78 7.69 14.05 -2.45
N TYR A 79 6.41 13.78 -2.22
CA TYR A 79 5.93 12.46 -1.85
C TYR A 79 6.17 11.45 -2.98
N PHE A 80 5.76 11.75 -4.21
CA PHE A 80 5.97 10.87 -5.36
C PHE A 80 7.45 10.69 -5.72
N GLN A 81 8.29 11.72 -5.57
CA GLN A 81 9.74 11.62 -5.79
C GLN A 81 10.42 10.58 -4.90
N ASN A 82 9.83 10.22 -3.76
CA ASN A 82 10.38 9.21 -2.85
C ASN A 82 9.84 7.79 -3.12
N VAL A 83 8.98 7.60 -4.13
CA VAL A 83 8.45 6.29 -4.54
C VAL A 83 9.43 5.60 -5.48
N ASP A 84 9.82 4.36 -5.16
CA ASP A 84 10.71 3.58 -6.02
C ASP A 84 10.02 3.26 -7.34
N GLY A 85 10.63 3.65 -8.47
CA GLY A 85 10.05 3.44 -9.81
C GLY A 85 9.43 4.69 -10.41
N VAL A 86 9.22 5.76 -9.62
CA VAL A 86 9.03 7.09 -10.19
C VAL A 86 10.36 7.56 -10.80
N ILE A 87 10.29 8.00 -12.05
CA ILE A 87 11.43 8.41 -12.87
C ILE A 87 11.59 9.93 -12.80
N ASP A 88 10.49 10.65 -12.97
CA ASP A 88 10.48 12.11 -12.99
C ASP A 88 9.12 12.66 -12.54
N THR A 89 9.13 13.89 -12.05
CA THR A 89 7.92 14.62 -11.62
C THR A 89 7.94 16.04 -12.16
N THR A 90 6.78 16.57 -12.51
CA THR A 90 6.64 17.99 -12.86
C THR A 90 5.37 18.54 -12.25
N VAL A 91 5.46 19.64 -11.52
CA VAL A 91 4.28 20.35 -11.01
C VAL A 91 3.71 21.32 -12.04
N GLY A 92 2.39 21.48 -12.04
CA GLY A 92 1.72 22.35 -12.98
C GLY A 92 0.24 22.54 -12.70
N TYR A 93 -0.41 23.14 -13.67
CA TYR A 93 -1.81 23.53 -13.63
C TYR A 93 -2.59 22.72 -14.67
N ALA A 94 -3.39 21.76 -14.20
CA ALA A 94 -4.24 20.96 -15.06
C ALA A 94 -5.67 21.49 -15.12
N GLN A 95 -6.45 21.05 -16.10
CA GLN A 95 -7.86 21.40 -16.24
C GLN A 95 -8.09 22.92 -16.27
N SER A 96 -7.19 23.71 -16.85
CA SER A 96 -7.39 25.16 -16.96
C SER A 96 -8.31 25.55 -18.12
N THR A 97 -9.08 26.62 -17.97
CA THR A 97 -9.81 27.31 -19.05
C THR A 97 -9.00 28.44 -19.68
N VAL A 98 -7.86 28.79 -19.09
CA VAL A 98 -6.91 29.79 -19.58
C VAL A 98 -5.66 29.06 -20.06
N GLU A 99 -5.12 29.47 -21.20
CA GLU A 99 -3.89 28.90 -21.73
C GLU A 99 -2.68 29.40 -20.92
N SER A 100 -1.81 28.48 -20.49
CA SER A 100 -0.57 28.77 -19.76
C SER A 100 -0.74 29.78 -18.62
N PRO A 101 -1.64 29.52 -17.64
CA PRO A 101 -1.93 30.46 -16.57
C PRO A 101 -0.72 30.64 -15.64
N THR A 102 -0.51 31.84 -15.11
CA THR A 102 0.47 32.06 -14.03
C THR A 102 -0.08 31.59 -12.69
N TYR A 103 0.81 31.37 -11.72
CA TYR A 103 0.40 31.04 -10.34
C TYR A 103 -0.64 32.03 -9.79
N GLU A 104 -0.44 33.34 -10.01
CA GLU A 104 -1.35 34.38 -9.52
C GLU A 104 -2.74 34.30 -10.17
N GLN A 105 -2.81 33.93 -11.45
CA GLN A 105 -4.09 33.70 -12.13
C GLN A 105 -4.79 32.47 -11.58
N VAL A 106 -4.06 31.38 -11.30
CA VAL A 106 -4.61 30.17 -10.68
C VAL A 106 -5.13 30.47 -9.28
N CYS A 107 -4.35 31.14 -8.43
CA CYS A 107 -4.76 31.53 -7.08
C CYS A 107 -5.94 32.51 -7.05
N SER A 108 -6.17 33.27 -8.13
CA SER A 108 -7.37 34.12 -8.25
C SER A 108 -8.68 33.32 -8.39
N GLY A 109 -8.59 32.03 -8.73
CA GLY A 109 -9.74 31.14 -8.95
C GLY A 109 -10.42 31.31 -10.33
N THR A 110 -9.92 32.19 -11.19
CA THR A 110 -10.57 32.52 -12.48
C THR A 110 -10.28 31.52 -13.61
N THR A 111 -9.23 30.71 -13.47
CA THR A 111 -8.73 29.80 -14.52
C THR A 111 -9.30 28.39 -14.44
N ASP A 112 -10.05 28.05 -13.38
CA ASP A 112 -10.50 26.68 -13.07
C ASP A 112 -9.38 25.64 -12.96
N ALA A 113 -8.11 26.03 -13.00
CA ALA A 113 -7.01 25.07 -12.97
C ALA A 113 -6.92 24.38 -11.60
N ALA A 114 -6.42 23.15 -11.58
CA ALA A 114 -6.01 22.43 -10.38
C ALA A 114 -4.49 22.34 -10.32
N GLU A 115 -3.92 22.59 -9.16
CA GLU A 115 -2.54 22.21 -8.86
C GLU A 115 -2.39 20.69 -9.00
N THR A 116 -1.48 20.27 -9.88
CA THR A 116 -1.35 18.88 -10.33
C THR A 116 0.11 18.50 -10.43
N VAL A 117 0.42 17.28 -10.02
CA VAL A 117 1.72 16.63 -10.23
C VAL A 117 1.60 15.67 -11.41
N GLN A 118 2.39 15.89 -12.46
CA GLN A 118 2.69 14.89 -13.47
C GLN A 118 3.74 13.93 -12.91
N VAL A 119 3.50 12.63 -13.01
CA VAL A 119 4.38 11.56 -12.53
C VAL A 119 4.73 10.66 -13.70
N ILE A 120 6.01 10.58 -14.06
CA ILE A 120 6.54 9.62 -15.02
C ILE A 120 7.14 8.44 -14.25
N PHE A 121 6.77 7.21 -14.59
CA PHE A 121 7.16 6.03 -13.82
C PHE A 121 7.43 4.81 -14.69
N ASP A 122 8.23 3.89 -14.15
CA ASP A 122 8.52 2.57 -14.70
C ASP A 122 7.46 1.55 -14.20
N PRO A 123 6.54 1.07 -15.06
CA PRO A 123 5.48 0.15 -14.67
C PRO A 123 6.00 -1.23 -14.24
N ASP A 124 7.25 -1.58 -14.56
CA ASP A 124 7.87 -2.81 -14.07
C ASP A 124 8.34 -2.68 -12.60
N ARG A 125 8.40 -1.45 -12.07
CA ARG A 125 8.82 -1.16 -10.69
C ARG A 125 7.69 -0.66 -9.80
N VAL A 126 6.76 0.12 -10.35
CA VAL A 126 5.59 0.62 -9.62
C VAL A 126 4.39 0.70 -10.54
N THR A 127 3.24 0.18 -10.09
CA THR A 127 2.02 0.21 -10.90
C THR A 127 1.25 1.51 -10.70
N LEU A 128 0.40 1.87 -11.67
CA LEU A 128 -0.53 2.98 -11.50
C LEU A 128 -1.48 2.75 -10.32
N ARG A 129 -1.87 1.50 -10.07
CA ARG A 129 -2.67 1.12 -8.89
C ARG A 129 -1.92 1.51 -7.62
N THR A 130 -0.68 1.05 -7.44
CA THR A 130 0.17 1.40 -6.30
C THR A 130 0.25 2.92 -6.10
N LEU A 131 0.55 3.70 -7.15
CA LEU A 131 0.62 5.17 -7.07
C LEU A 131 -0.72 5.79 -6.64
N THR A 132 -1.83 5.28 -7.16
CA THR A 132 -3.18 5.75 -6.81
C THR A 132 -3.52 5.46 -5.35
N LEU A 133 -3.17 4.28 -4.85
CA LEU A 133 -3.40 3.93 -3.44
C LEU A 133 -2.55 4.78 -2.50
N LEU A 134 -1.27 4.98 -2.83
CA LEU A 134 -0.37 5.86 -2.07
C LEU A 134 -0.87 7.31 -2.06
N PHE A 135 -1.41 7.79 -3.18
CA PHE A 135 -2.05 9.10 -3.29
C PHE A 135 -3.25 9.23 -2.35
N LEU A 136 -4.16 8.25 -2.36
CA LEU A 136 -5.37 8.25 -1.52
C LEU A 136 -5.05 8.19 -0.02
N GLU A 137 -3.86 7.71 0.38
CA GLU A 137 -3.43 7.69 1.79
C GLU A 137 -2.94 9.04 2.33
N VAL A 138 -2.55 9.97 1.45
CA VAL A 138 -1.96 11.27 1.85
C VAL A 138 -2.84 12.48 1.61
N ILE A 139 -3.97 12.29 0.92
CA ILE A 139 -5.01 13.31 0.78
C ILE A 139 -6.17 13.04 1.75
N ASP A 140 -6.99 14.07 2.00
CA ASP A 140 -8.37 13.88 2.46
C ASP A 140 -9.27 13.67 1.22
N PRO A 141 -9.73 12.45 0.92
CA PRO A 141 -10.48 12.17 -0.29
C PRO A 141 -11.95 12.63 -0.20
N PHE A 142 -12.42 13.14 0.94
CA PHE A 142 -13.79 13.61 1.13
C PHE A 142 -13.91 15.13 1.17
N SER A 143 -12.78 15.82 1.29
CA SER A 143 -12.72 17.28 1.30
C SER A 143 -12.98 17.87 -0.09
N ILE A 144 -13.84 18.89 -0.14
CA ILE A 144 -14.18 19.61 -1.37
C ILE A 144 -13.36 20.90 -1.43
N ASP A 145 -12.62 21.10 -2.52
CA ASP A 145 -11.82 22.31 -2.80
C ASP A 145 -10.90 22.72 -1.63
N ARG A 146 -10.37 21.74 -0.89
CA ARG A 146 -9.48 21.97 0.25
C ARG A 146 -8.61 20.76 0.56
N GLN A 147 -7.34 20.98 0.91
CA GLN A 147 -6.46 19.99 1.53
C GLN A 147 -5.62 20.66 2.62
N GLY A 148 -5.65 20.13 3.84
CA GLY A 148 -5.05 20.80 5.00
C GLY A 148 -5.62 22.21 5.20
N GLU A 149 -4.74 23.21 5.27
CA GLU A 149 -5.13 24.62 5.39
C GLU A 149 -5.33 25.30 4.03
N ASP A 150 -4.96 24.64 2.93
CA ASP A 150 -5.08 25.17 1.58
C ASP A 150 -6.52 25.03 1.08
N THR A 151 -7.22 26.15 0.92
CA THR A 151 -8.62 26.20 0.47
C THR A 151 -8.74 26.96 -0.85
N GLY A 152 -9.50 26.39 -1.78
CA GLY A 152 -9.73 26.94 -3.11
C GLY A 152 -9.85 25.84 -4.15
N ARG A 153 -10.51 26.16 -5.26
CA ARG A 153 -10.75 25.22 -6.35
C ARG A 153 -9.47 24.68 -6.99
N GLN A 154 -8.38 25.43 -6.90
CA GLN A 154 -7.05 24.98 -7.32
C GLN A 154 -6.49 23.82 -6.48
N TYR A 155 -7.00 23.61 -5.27
CA TYR A 155 -6.59 22.55 -4.35
C TYR A 155 -7.54 21.36 -4.33
N ARG A 156 -8.50 21.30 -5.27
CA ARG A 156 -9.42 20.17 -5.39
C ARG A 156 -8.67 18.88 -5.71
N THR A 157 -9.19 17.77 -5.20
CA THR A 157 -8.64 16.45 -5.45
C THR A 157 -9.12 15.89 -6.78
N GLY A 158 -8.21 15.33 -7.58
CA GLY A 158 -8.58 14.67 -8.81
C GLY A 158 -7.50 13.79 -9.43
N LEU A 159 -7.97 12.85 -10.24
CA LEU A 159 -7.21 11.86 -10.98
C LEU A 159 -7.50 12.09 -12.46
N TRP A 160 -6.53 12.64 -13.19
CA TRP A 160 -6.72 13.01 -14.60
C TRP A 160 -6.19 11.89 -15.49
N TYR A 161 -7.07 11.22 -16.23
CA TYR A 161 -6.69 10.10 -17.08
C TYR A 161 -6.41 10.53 -18.52
N THR A 162 -5.45 9.88 -19.17
CA THR A 162 -5.14 10.06 -20.60
C THR A 162 -5.73 8.95 -21.48
N ASP A 163 -6.14 7.83 -20.87
CA ASP A 163 -6.79 6.71 -21.53
C ASP A 163 -7.76 5.98 -20.59
N GLU A 164 -8.58 5.08 -21.15
CA GLU A 164 -9.59 4.33 -20.41
C GLU A 164 -9.01 3.29 -19.44
N ALA A 165 -7.78 2.82 -19.65
CA ALA A 165 -7.15 1.87 -18.73
C ALA A 165 -6.79 2.55 -17.40
N GLN A 166 -6.25 3.78 -17.47
CA GLN A 166 -6.03 4.60 -16.28
C GLN A 166 -7.34 4.89 -15.54
N ARG A 167 -8.38 5.28 -16.29
CA ARG A 167 -9.71 5.55 -15.72
C ARG A 167 -10.24 4.35 -14.92
N ALA A 168 -10.13 3.14 -15.47
CA ALA A 168 -10.58 1.93 -14.79
C ALA A 168 -9.83 1.67 -13.48
N ILE A 169 -8.50 1.90 -13.45
CA ILE A 169 -7.67 1.74 -12.25
C ILE A 169 -8.07 2.75 -11.17
N TYR A 170 -8.26 4.02 -11.54
CA TYR A 170 -8.68 5.07 -10.62
C TYR A 170 -10.06 4.80 -10.01
N ILE A 171 -11.03 4.37 -10.83
CA ILE A 171 -12.37 4.03 -10.35
C ILE A 171 -12.32 2.86 -9.38
N ALA A 172 -11.59 1.79 -9.71
CA ALA A 172 -11.47 0.63 -8.84
C ALA A 172 -10.85 0.99 -7.48
N ALA A 173 -9.86 1.89 -7.45
CA ALA A 173 -9.26 2.37 -6.20
C ALA A 173 -10.25 3.18 -5.34
N LEU A 174 -11.08 4.03 -5.97
CA LEU A 174 -12.12 4.79 -5.26
C LEU A 174 -13.28 3.91 -4.80
N GLU A 175 -13.66 2.88 -5.54
CA GLU A 175 -14.64 1.87 -5.11
C GLU A 175 -14.14 1.13 -3.85
N GLN A 176 -12.88 0.71 -3.84
CA GLN A 176 -12.26 0.09 -2.66
C GLN A 176 -12.19 1.05 -1.46
N LEU A 177 -11.99 2.36 -1.70
CA LEU A 177 -12.09 3.37 -0.65
C LEU A 177 -13.51 3.47 -0.08
N VAL A 178 -14.54 3.47 -0.94
CA VAL A 178 -15.96 3.51 -0.53
C VAL A 178 -16.36 2.28 0.26
N ASP A 179 -15.89 1.10 -0.14
CA ASP A 179 -16.14 -0.14 0.60
C ASP A 179 -15.55 -0.07 2.01
N ARG A 180 -14.39 0.57 2.16
CA ARG A 180 -13.74 0.78 3.47
C ARG A 180 -14.40 1.87 4.30
N GLN A 181 -14.76 2.97 3.66
CA GLN A 181 -15.36 4.15 4.29
C GLN A 181 -16.61 4.51 3.49
N PRO A 182 -17.81 4.03 3.91
CA PRO A 182 -19.07 4.20 3.19
C PRO A 182 -19.56 5.65 3.10
N GLN A 183 -18.83 6.45 2.33
CA GLN A 183 -19.05 7.86 2.05
C GLN A 183 -18.59 8.13 0.61
N ARG A 184 -19.29 9.02 -0.09
CA ARG A 184 -18.91 9.41 -1.45
C ARG A 184 -17.65 10.28 -1.43
N PRO A 185 -16.53 9.89 -2.09
CA PRO A 185 -15.34 10.72 -2.21
C PRO A 185 -15.62 11.97 -3.04
N ALA A 186 -14.91 13.06 -2.73
CA ALA A 186 -14.87 14.30 -3.50
C ALA A 186 -13.85 14.24 -4.65
N VAL A 187 -13.00 13.20 -4.69
CA VAL A 187 -11.98 12.99 -5.73
C VAL A 187 -12.63 12.87 -7.11
N LEU A 188 -12.27 13.78 -8.02
CA LEU A 188 -12.74 13.76 -9.40
C LEU A 188 -11.95 12.74 -10.23
N VAL A 189 -12.61 12.06 -11.18
CA VAL A 189 -11.95 11.21 -12.18
C VAL A 189 -12.41 11.65 -13.56
N GLU A 190 -11.55 12.38 -14.26
CA GLU A 190 -11.89 13.09 -15.50
C GLU A 190 -10.78 12.95 -16.54
N PRO A 191 -11.10 13.06 -17.84
CA PRO A 191 -10.06 13.07 -18.86
C PRO A 191 -9.20 14.33 -18.68
N LEU A 192 -7.88 14.18 -18.83
CA LEU A 192 -6.97 15.32 -18.83
C LEU A 192 -7.27 16.24 -20.02
N ARG A 193 -7.68 17.47 -19.75
CA ARG A 193 -7.97 18.49 -20.77
C ARG A 193 -6.70 19.18 -21.26
N ASN A 194 -5.88 19.64 -20.31
CA ASN A 194 -4.59 20.29 -20.53
C ASN A 194 -3.76 20.21 -19.26
N PHE A 195 -2.45 20.39 -19.41
CA PHE A 195 -1.48 20.52 -18.33
C PHE A 195 -0.43 21.54 -18.73
N TYR A 196 -0.25 22.57 -17.91
CA TYR A 196 0.77 23.60 -18.11
C TYR A 196 1.77 23.54 -16.95
N PRO A 197 3.07 23.29 -17.22
CA PRO A 197 4.08 23.31 -16.16
C PRO A 197 4.07 24.64 -15.40
N ALA A 198 4.17 24.56 -14.07
CA ALA A 198 4.31 25.74 -13.21
C ALA A 198 5.69 26.38 -13.39
N GLU A 199 5.84 27.62 -12.92
CA GLU A 199 7.11 28.34 -13.04
C GLU A 199 8.25 27.60 -12.30
N ALA A 200 9.49 27.79 -12.74
CA ALA A 200 10.66 27.06 -12.23
C ALA A 200 10.84 27.13 -10.69
N ARG A 201 10.34 28.19 -10.04
CA ARG A 201 10.36 28.33 -8.57
C ARG A 201 9.49 27.32 -7.83
N HIS A 202 8.52 26.70 -8.50
CA HIS A 202 7.59 25.72 -7.94
C HIS A 202 8.07 24.29 -8.13
N GLN A 203 8.90 24.03 -9.13
CA GLN A 203 9.51 22.72 -9.39
C GLN A 203 10.50 22.39 -8.27
N ASP A 204 10.47 21.14 -7.79
CA ASP A 204 11.37 20.65 -6.75
C ASP A 204 11.36 21.52 -5.48
N TYR A 205 10.22 22.13 -5.15
CA TYR A 205 10.17 23.19 -4.13
C TYR A 205 10.71 22.72 -2.77
N LEU A 206 10.29 21.53 -2.30
CA LEU A 206 10.74 20.99 -1.00
C LEU A 206 12.14 20.38 -1.05
N VAL A 207 12.68 20.09 -2.23
CA VAL A 207 14.11 19.76 -2.39
C VAL A 207 14.94 21.02 -2.17
N ASN A 208 14.53 22.12 -2.81
CA ASN A 208 15.21 23.41 -2.75
C ASN A 208 14.97 24.14 -1.41
N ASN A 209 13.86 23.83 -0.72
CA ASN A 209 13.44 24.44 0.54
C ASN A 209 12.99 23.35 1.54
N PRO A 210 13.91 22.63 2.19
CA PRO A 210 13.56 21.47 3.04
C PRO A 210 12.65 21.78 4.25
N GLY A 211 12.64 23.04 4.72
CA GLY A 211 11.73 23.53 5.77
C GLY A 211 10.49 24.27 5.22
N GLY A 212 10.23 24.14 3.93
CA GLY A 212 9.10 24.77 3.26
C GLY A 212 7.75 24.22 3.74
N TYR A 213 6.68 24.95 3.42
CA TYR A 213 5.33 24.53 3.75
C TYR A 213 4.95 23.21 3.07
N CYS A 214 4.31 22.31 3.82
CA CYS A 214 3.80 21.05 3.32
C CYS A 214 2.65 20.58 4.21
N HIS A 215 1.46 20.36 3.64
CA HIS A 215 0.34 19.80 4.38
C HIS A 215 0.44 18.27 4.54
N ILE A 216 1.15 17.59 3.63
CA ILE A 216 1.45 16.16 3.76
C ILE A 216 2.48 15.97 4.88
N PRO A 217 2.24 15.09 5.87
CA PRO A 217 3.20 14.87 6.94
C PRO A 217 4.58 14.45 6.42
N PHE A 218 5.66 15.10 6.87
CA PHE A 218 7.03 14.73 6.48
C PHE A 218 7.37 13.27 6.81
N ALA A 219 6.78 12.70 7.87
CA ALA A 219 6.92 11.29 8.20
C ALA A 219 6.34 10.37 7.10
N ALA A 220 5.23 10.76 6.46
CA ALA A 220 4.66 10.01 5.34
C ALA A 220 5.57 10.08 4.10
N ILE A 221 6.11 11.26 3.79
CA ILE A 221 7.10 11.47 2.72
C ILE A 221 8.34 10.61 2.95
N ALA A 222 8.89 10.61 4.16
CA ALA A 222 10.08 9.83 4.48
C ALA A 222 9.83 8.30 4.44
N ASN A 223 8.60 7.85 4.75
CA ASN A 223 8.26 6.44 4.84
C ASN A 223 7.65 5.84 3.57
N VAL A 224 7.36 6.65 2.54
CA VAL A 224 6.60 6.18 1.36
C VAL A 224 7.23 4.97 0.68
N LYS A 225 8.56 4.88 0.61
CA LYS A 225 9.27 3.73 0.04
C LYS A 225 8.99 2.42 0.78
N ASN A 226 8.91 2.47 2.11
CA ASN A 226 8.52 1.30 2.90
C ASN A 226 7.03 1.02 2.78
N ARG A 227 6.21 2.08 2.77
CA ARG A 227 4.76 1.96 2.59
C ARG A 227 4.38 1.32 1.26
N GLN A 228 5.06 1.71 0.18
CA GLN A 228 4.88 1.20 -1.18
C GLN A 228 4.95 -0.33 -1.26
N LYS A 229 5.86 -0.97 -0.49
CA LYS A 229 6.04 -2.43 -0.50
C LYS A 229 4.77 -3.18 -0.13
N TYR A 230 3.90 -2.55 0.65
CA TYR A 230 2.78 -3.20 1.31
C TYR A 230 1.43 -2.54 1.05
N VAL A 231 1.39 -1.37 0.41
CA VAL A 231 0.16 -0.58 0.25
C VAL A 231 -0.95 -1.38 -0.41
N GLU A 232 -0.67 -2.14 -1.47
CA GLU A 232 -1.71 -2.96 -2.13
C GLU A 232 -2.26 -4.04 -1.17
N ARG A 233 -1.37 -4.74 -0.46
CA ARG A 233 -1.77 -5.74 0.55
C ARG A 233 -2.61 -5.12 1.67
N ILE A 234 -2.22 -3.94 2.16
CA ILE A 234 -2.95 -3.22 3.20
C ILE A 234 -4.34 -2.83 2.73
N TRP A 235 -4.45 -2.40 1.47
CA TRP A 235 -5.74 -2.07 0.89
C TRP A 235 -6.63 -3.32 0.69
N ASP A 236 -6.04 -4.48 0.48
CA ASP A 236 -6.78 -5.73 0.31
C ASP A 236 -7.15 -6.41 1.66
N LEU A 237 -6.76 -5.83 2.80
CA LEU A 237 -7.18 -6.30 4.12
C LEU A 237 -8.70 -6.18 4.30
N THR A 238 -9.29 -7.07 5.12
CA THR A 238 -10.68 -6.92 5.54
C THR A 238 -10.86 -5.67 6.41
N LEU A 239 -12.10 -5.21 6.59
CA LEU A 239 -12.39 -4.05 7.43
C LEU A 239 -11.86 -4.19 8.86
N GLU A 240 -11.99 -5.37 9.46
CA GLU A 240 -11.49 -5.64 10.81
C GLU A 240 -9.96 -5.68 10.85
N GLN A 241 -9.32 -6.36 9.89
CA GLN A 241 -7.86 -6.39 9.77
C GLN A 241 -7.28 -5.00 9.57
N PHE A 242 -7.87 -4.17 8.70
CA PHE A 242 -7.45 -2.79 8.50
C PHE A 242 -7.64 -1.96 9.77
N ALA A 243 -8.80 -2.07 10.42
CA ALA A 243 -9.08 -1.32 11.65
C ALA A 243 -8.10 -1.68 12.78
N VAL A 244 -7.81 -2.97 12.96
CA VAL A 244 -6.82 -3.43 13.94
C VAL A 244 -5.43 -2.93 13.56
N THR A 245 -4.93 -3.29 12.37
CA THR A 245 -3.53 -3.07 12.00
C THR A 245 -3.17 -1.60 11.76
N GLN A 246 -4.08 -0.81 11.17
CA GLN A 246 -3.81 0.58 10.76
C GLN A 246 -4.38 1.61 11.74
N LEU A 247 -5.50 1.30 12.42
CA LEU A 247 -6.20 2.25 13.29
C LEU A 247 -6.08 1.90 14.79
N ALA A 248 -5.28 0.87 15.13
CA ALA A 248 -5.10 0.38 16.50
C ALA A 248 -6.42 0.01 17.20
N ALA A 249 -7.38 -0.51 16.42
CA ALA A 249 -8.57 -1.12 16.99
C ALA A 249 -8.23 -2.46 17.67
N THR A 250 -9.18 -2.98 18.44
CA THR A 250 -9.08 -4.31 19.06
C THR A 250 -10.28 -5.14 18.63
N GLU A 251 -10.03 -6.33 18.09
CA GLU A 251 -11.08 -7.27 17.70
C GLU A 251 -11.86 -7.79 18.92
N ARG A 252 -13.04 -8.37 18.70
CA ARG A 252 -13.86 -8.87 19.82
C ARG A 252 -13.22 -10.11 20.47
N PRO A 253 -13.26 -10.22 21.82
CA PRO A 253 -12.73 -11.39 22.51
C PRO A 253 -13.56 -12.65 22.18
N PHE A 254 -12.91 -13.81 22.14
CA PHE A 254 -13.49 -15.16 21.94
C PHE A 254 -14.16 -15.44 20.60
N VAL A 255 -14.22 -14.47 19.69
CA VAL A 255 -14.89 -14.59 18.37
C VAL A 255 -13.89 -14.59 17.22
N ASN A 256 -12.59 -14.52 17.55
CA ASN A 256 -11.51 -14.46 16.58
C ASN A 256 -10.93 -15.85 16.24
N GLU A 257 -10.23 -15.91 15.12
CA GLU A 257 -9.77 -17.17 14.51
C GLU A 257 -8.73 -17.90 15.37
N TYR A 258 -7.85 -17.18 16.07
CA TYR A 258 -6.67 -17.78 16.68
C TYR A 258 -6.68 -17.86 18.22
N ASP A 259 -7.77 -17.43 18.89
CA ASP A 259 -7.93 -17.61 20.35
C ASP A 259 -7.68 -19.08 20.76
N HIS A 260 -8.41 -20.01 20.11
CA HIS A 260 -8.34 -21.44 20.38
C HIS A 260 -7.48 -22.25 19.39
N GLU A 261 -6.68 -21.58 18.56
CA GLU A 261 -5.74 -22.25 17.64
C GLU A 261 -4.46 -22.66 18.39
N PHE A 262 -4.12 -23.94 18.41
CA PHE A 262 -2.94 -24.48 19.12
C PHE A 262 -2.15 -25.49 18.28
N GLU A 263 -2.47 -25.64 16.99
CA GLU A 263 -1.74 -26.51 16.09
C GLU A 263 -0.27 -26.05 15.95
N PRO A 264 0.67 -26.97 15.67
CA PRO A 264 2.04 -26.61 15.38
C PRO A 264 2.14 -25.66 14.17
N GLY A 265 2.84 -24.53 14.32
CA GLY A 265 3.04 -23.57 13.24
C GLY A 265 3.64 -22.24 13.72
N ILE A 266 3.61 -21.25 12.83
CA ILE A 266 4.01 -19.87 13.13
C ILE A 266 2.88 -18.90 12.83
N TYR A 267 2.88 -17.78 13.53
CA TYR A 267 2.02 -16.63 13.26
C TYR A 267 2.88 -15.54 12.63
N VAL A 268 2.49 -15.12 11.44
CA VAL A 268 3.21 -14.12 10.66
C VAL A 268 2.43 -12.81 10.61
N ASP A 269 3.14 -11.71 10.40
CA ASP A 269 2.57 -10.40 10.07
C ASP A 269 1.64 -10.55 8.85
N ILE A 270 0.37 -10.16 8.98
CA ILE A 270 -0.62 -10.30 7.90
C ILE A 270 -0.27 -9.46 6.65
N VAL A 271 0.52 -8.41 6.83
CA VAL A 271 0.93 -7.48 5.77
C VAL A 271 2.25 -7.92 5.12
N SER A 272 3.31 -8.11 5.91
CA SER A 272 4.64 -8.45 5.35
C SER A 272 4.90 -9.94 5.21
N GLY A 273 4.16 -10.79 5.91
CA GLY A 273 4.42 -12.22 6.01
C GLY A 273 5.64 -12.56 6.87
N LYS A 274 6.28 -11.60 7.57
CA LYS A 274 7.40 -11.91 8.47
C LYS A 274 6.94 -12.69 9.71
N PRO A 275 7.67 -13.72 10.15
CA PRO A 275 7.34 -14.45 11.36
C PRO A 275 7.39 -13.58 12.62
N LEU A 276 6.37 -13.68 13.46
CA LEU A 276 6.23 -12.89 14.69
C LEU A 276 6.20 -13.77 15.94
N PHE A 277 5.47 -14.90 15.89
CA PHE A 277 5.33 -15.80 17.03
C PHE A 277 5.37 -17.26 16.60
N SER A 278 5.87 -18.12 17.49
CA SER A 278 5.79 -19.58 17.36
C SER A 278 4.60 -20.12 18.16
N SER A 279 3.91 -21.14 17.66
CA SER A 279 2.85 -21.80 18.43
C SER A 279 3.34 -22.46 19.73
N ARG A 280 4.65 -22.74 19.86
CA ARG A 280 5.25 -23.23 21.11
C ARG A 280 5.17 -22.24 22.27
N ASP A 281 5.25 -20.95 21.94
CA ASP A 281 5.17 -19.86 22.90
C ASP A 281 3.72 -19.42 23.11
N LYS A 282 2.77 -19.94 22.33
CA LYS A 282 1.34 -19.71 22.54
C LYS A 282 0.86 -20.47 23.79
N PHE A 283 -0.07 -19.87 24.51
CA PHE A 283 -0.75 -20.50 25.65
C PHE A 283 -2.19 -20.01 25.77
N ASP A 284 -3.05 -20.79 26.44
CA ASP A 284 -4.41 -20.37 26.76
C ASP A 284 -4.37 -19.42 27.97
N SER A 285 -4.67 -18.15 27.71
CA SER A 285 -4.79 -17.12 28.76
C SER A 285 -6.21 -16.99 29.31
N GLY A 286 -7.23 -17.54 28.64
CA GLY A 286 -8.64 -17.28 28.94
C GLY A 286 -9.09 -15.83 28.73
N CYS A 287 -8.27 -14.99 28.10
CA CYS A 287 -8.57 -13.57 27.89
C CYS A 287 -9.43 -13.31 26.64
N GLY A 288 -9.51 -14.28 25.73
CA GLY A 288 -10.28 -14.21 24.49
C GLY A 288 -9.50 -13.73 23.27
N TRP A 289 -8.18 -13.65 23.35
CA TRP A 289 -7.28 -13.34 22.24
C TRP A 289 -6.07 -14.27 22.27
N PRO A 290 -5.43 -14.56 21.12
CA PRO A 290 -4.21 -15.35 21.09
C PRO A 290 -3.13 -14.70 21.96
N ALA A 291 -2.60 -15.50 22.89
CA ALA A 291 -1.62 -15.07 23.88
C ALA A 291 -0.31 -15.84 23.71
N PHE A 292 0.82 -15.12 23.70
CA PHE A 292 2.16 -15.68 23.57
C PHE A 292 3.06 -15.25 24.73
N SER A 293 4.01 -16.09 25.13
CA SER A 293 4.96 -15.75 26.20
C SER A 293 6.13 -14.89 25.72
N LYS A 294 6.47 -14.95 24.43
CA LYS A 294 7.54 -14.17 23.80
C LYS A 294 7.39 -14.12 22.27
N PRO A 295 7.97 -13.12 21.59
CA PRO A 295 8.12 -13.15 20.14
C PRO A 295 9.07 -14.26 19.68
N ILE A 296 8.99 -14.58 18.38
CA ILE A 296 9.86 -15.57 17.74
C ILE A 296 11.31 -15.08 17.60
N ALA A 297 11.52 -13.77 17.50
CA ALA A 297 12.81 -13.09 17.47
C ALA A 297 12.73 -11.77 18.26
N ALA A 298 13.84 -11.37 18.88
CA ALA A 298 13.87 -10.22 19.79
C ALA A 298 13.63 -8.87 19.08
N ASP A 299 13.97 -8.79 17.80
CA ASP A 299 13.85 -7.60 16.95
C ASP A 299 12.59 -7.60 16.08
N ALA A 300 11.72 -8.62 16.19
CA ALA A 300 10.50 -8.71 15.39
C ALA A 300 9.46 -7.63 15.77
N LEU A 301 9.51 -7.14 17.01
CA LEU A 301 8.48 -6.29 17.61
C LEU A 301 9.08 -4.99 18.19
N THR A 302 8.23 -3.97 18.29
CA THR A 302 8.51 -2.73 19.02
C THR A 302 7.43 -2.47 20.04
N GLU A 303 7.82 -1.89 21.17
CA GLU A 303 6.96 -1.62 22.33
C GLU A 303 6.81 -0.10 22.53
N HIS A 304 5.58 0.34 22.76
CA HIS A 304 5.22 1.77 22.83
C HIS A 304 4.28 2.03 24.01
N GLU A 305 4.52 3.09 24.76
CA GLU A 305 3.62 3.50 25.84
C GLU A 305 2.24 3.90 25.27
N ASP A 306 1.17 3.30 25.80
CA ASP A 306 -0.20 3.54 25.39
C ASP A 306 -1.04 4.14 26.53
N HIS A 307 -1.30 5.44 26.43
CA HIS A 307 -2.11 6.22 27.39
C HIS A 307 -3.51 6.57 26.85
N ARG A 308 -3.97 5.92 25.77
CA ARG A 308 -5.27 6.24 25.13
C ARG A 308 -6.45 6.01 26.07
N ILE A 309 -6.30 5.14 27.08
CA ILE A 309 -7.32 4.88 28.10
C ILE A 309 -6.86 5.49 29.43
N PRO A 310 -7.52 6.55 29.93
CA PRO A 310 -7.13 7.20 31.18
C PRO A 310 -7.10 6.21 32.36
N GLY A 311 -5.97 6.15 33.06
CA GLY A 311 -5.77 5.30 34.24
C GLY A 311 -5.55 3.81 33.92
N ARG A 312 -5.29 3.47 32.66
CA ARG A 312 -4.93 2.10 32.22
C ARG A 312 -3.74 2.17 31.28
N ASP A 313 -2.58 2.49 31.85
CA ASP A 313 -1.33 2.47 31.11
C ASP A 313 -1.03 1.05 30.65
N ARG A 314 -0.72 0.90 29.37
CA ARG A 314 -0.40 -0.36 28.73
C ARG A 314 0.81 -0.17 27.82
N ILE A 315 1.43 -1.27 27.43
CA ILE A 315 2.47 -1.27 26.40
C ILE A 315 1.87 -1.84 25.12
N GLU A 316 1.72 -0.98 24.12
CA GLU A 316 1.32 -1.36 22.77
C GLU A 316 2.45 -2.08 22.05
N VAL A 317 2.10 -3.15 21.35
CA VAL A 317 3.03 -3.96 20.56
C VAL A 317 2.75 -3.76 19.07
N ARG A 318 3.79 -3.40 18.34
CA ARG A 318 3.78 -3.24 16.87
C ARG A 318 4.87 -4.08 16.22
N THR A 319 4.69 -4.44 14.95
CA THR A 319 5.77 -5.04 14.16
C THR A 319 6.90 -4.05 13.94
N ALA A 320 8.15 -4.52 13.93
CA ALA A 320 9.29 -3.63 13.72
C ALA A 320 9.32 -3.02 12.31
N ASP A 321 9.03 -3.82 11.27
CA ASP A 321 9.16 -3.36 9.88
C ASP A 321 7.96 -2.59 9.35
N THR A 322 6.76 -3.14 9.51
CA THR A 322 5.53 -2.56 8.93
C THR A 322 4.83 -1.59 9.88
N GLN A 323 5.22 -1.58 11.16
CA GLN A 323 4.65 -0.76 12.22
C GLN A 323 3.13 -0.95 12.40
N ILE A 324 2.58 -2.10 11.99
CA ILE A 324 1.18 -2.43 12.22
C ILE A 324 0.92 -2.70 13.70
N HIS A 325 -0.25 -2.29 14.18
CA HIS A 325 -0.70 -2.63 15.53
C HIS A 325 -1.02 -4.13 15.62
N LEU A 326 -0.44 -4.80 16.61
CA LEU A 326 -0.72 -6.20 16.92
C LEU A 326 -1.61 -6.34 18.15
N GLY A 327 -1.32 -5.60 19.22
CA GLY A 327 -2.01 -5.71 20.49
C GLY A 327 -1.22 -5.08 21.63
N HIS A 328 -1.20 -5.75 22.79
CA HIS A 328 -0.52 -5.26 24.00
C HIS A 328 0.23 -6.38 24.72
N VAL A 329 1.27 -6.00 25.45
CA VAL A 329 2.01 -6.90 26.35
C VAL A 329 1.75 -6.57 27.81
N PHE A 330 1.65 -7.61 28.64
CA PHE A 330 1.35 -7.55 30.07
C PHE A 330 2.31 -8.44 30.87
N GLU A 331 2.49 -8.13 32.16
CA GLU A 331 3.35 -8.87 33.10
C GLU A 331 2.60 -9.95 33.90
N ASP A 332 1.43 -10.37 33.42
CA ASP A 332 0.55 -11.37 34.05
C ASP A 332 0.61 -12.75 33.36
N GLY A 333 1.69 -13.01 32.62
CA GLY A 333 1.91 -14.28 31.93
C GLY A 333 2.45 -15.41 32.82
N PRO A 334 2.61 -16.63 32.27
CA PRO A 334 3.15 -17.77 32.99
C PRO A 334 4.58 -17.52 33.49
N ALA A 335 4.77 -17.58 34.81
CA ALA A 335 6.06 -17.29 35.44
C ALA A 335 7.19 -18.23 34.99
N ASP A 336 6.87 -19.48 34.67
CA ASP A 336 7.80 -20.48 34.13
C ASP A 336 8.22 -20.21 32.68
N ARG A 337 7.57 -19.25 32.01
CA ARG A 337 7.85 -18.84 30.62
C ARG A 337 8.29 -17.38 30.49
N GLY A 338 8.73 -16.77 31.59
CA GLY A 338 9.23 -15.39 31.61
C GLY A 338 8.24 -14.35 32.12
N GLY A 339 6.99 -14.73 32.45
CA GLY A 339 6.01 -13.85 33.08
C GLY A 339 5.33 -12.84 32.16
N LEU A 340 5.68 -12.81 30.87
CA LEU A 340 5.04 -11.91 29.90
C LEU A 340 3.87 -12.59 29.19
N ARG A 341 2.88 -11.76 28.83
CA ARG A 341 1.73 -12.14 28.01
C ARG A 341 1.56 -11.14 26.86
N TYR A 342 2.00 -11.54 25.68
CA TYR A 342 1.72 -10.84 24.42
C TYR A 342 0.30 -11.21 23.98
N CYS A 343 -0.65 -10.33 24.29
CA CYS A 343 -2.06 -10.44 23.91
C CYS A 343 -2.30 -9.78 22.54
N MET A 344 -2.36 -10.59 21.48
CA MET A 344 -2.38 -10.11 20.09
C MET A 344 -3.77 -10.26 19.48
N ASN A 345 -4.10 -9.44 18.49
CA ASN A 345 -5.30 -9.63 17.67
C ASN A 345 -5.02 -10.66 16.57
N SER A 346 -5.93 -11.62 16.37
CA SER A 346 -5.89 -12.56 15.25
C SER A 346 -5.96 -11.83 13.91
N ALA A 347 -6.75 -10.76 13.81
CA ALA A 347 -6.86 -9.93 12.62
C ALA A 347 -5.55 -9.22 12.21
N ALA A 348 -4.52 -9.22 13.06
CA ALA A 348 -3.20 -8.72 12.71
C ALA A 348 -2.21 -9.83 12.29
N LEU A 349 -2.63 -11.09 12.40
CA LEU A 349 -1.80 -12.27 12.19
C LEU A 349 -2.33 -13.13 11.05
N ARG A 350 -1.46 -13.93 10.46
CA ARG A 350 -1.82 -15.07 9.62
C ARG A 350 -1.14 -16.31 10.16
N PHE A 351 -1.91 -17.36 10.42
CA PHE A 351 -1.33 -18.63 10.87
C PHE A 351 -0.81 -19.45 9.67
N VAL A 352 0.41 -19.97 9.79
CA VAL A 352 1.03 -20.89 8.84
C VAL A 352 1.25 -22.23 9.55
N PRO A 353 0.43 -23.25 9.25
CA PRO A 353 0.59 -24.58 9.81
C PRO A 353 1.95 -25.18 9.48
N ARG A 354 2.51 -25.94 10.43
CA ARG A 354 3.86 -26.52 10.33
C ARG A 354 4.05 -27.38 9.08
N GLU A 355 3.02 -28.07 8.60
CA GLU A 355 3.05 -28.87 7.38
C GLU A 355 3.18 -28.03 6.10
N ARG A 356 2.74 -26.77 6.10
CA ARG A 356 2.83 -25.85 4.95
C ARG A 356 4.02 -24.90 5.01
N MET A 357 4.69 -24.78 6.15
CA MET A 357 5.79 -23.83 6.34
C MET A 357 6.86 -23.93 5.26
N ALA A 358 7.33 -25.13 4.90
CA ALA A 358 8.36 -25.28 3.87
C ALA A 358 7.89 -24.83 2.49
N GLU A 359 6.66 -25.16 2.13
CA GLU A 359 6.05 -24.82 0.84
C GLU A 359 5.78 -23.31 0.72
N GLU A 360 5.45 -22.66 1.82
CA GLU A 360 5.20 -21.22 1.90
C GLU A 360 6.48 -20.38 2.14
N GLY A 361 7.66 -21.00 2.13
CA GLY A 361 8.95 -20.29 2.24
C GLY A 361 9.47 -20.05 3.66
N TYR A 362 8.92 -20.75 4.66
CA TYR A 362 9.27 -20.65 6.07
C TYR A 362 10.04 -21.87 6.60
N ALA A 363 10.78 -22.57 5.73
CA ALA A 363 11.51 -23.79 6.10
C ALA A 363 12.50 -23.57 7.26
N ASP A 364 13.16 -22.41 7.29
CA ASP A 364 14.15 -22.06 8.31
C ASP A 364 13.56 -21.97 9.73
N TRP A 365 12.25 -21.73 9.84
CA TRP A 365 11.54 -21.60 11.10
C TRP A 365 10.97 -22.91 11.64
N ILE A 366 11.05 -24.01 10.86
CA ILE A 366 10.49 -25.31 11.27
C ILE A 366 11.17 -25.82 12.54
N ALA A 367 12.49 -25.64 12.68
CA ALA A 367 13.22 -26.10 13.86
C ALA A 367 12.73 -25.43 15.16
N VAL A 368 12.39 -24.13 15.07
CA VAL A 368 11.82 -23.36 16.19
C VAL A 368 10.51 -24.01 16.64
N VAL A 369 9.60 -24.33 15.72
CA VAL A 369 8.32 -25.00 16.00
C VAL A 369 8.50 -26.44 16.48
N ASP A 370 9.48 -27.17 15.95
CA ASP A 370 9.68 -28.60 16.20
C ASP A 370 10.42 -28.92 17.52
N GLY A 371 10.80 -27.94 18.33
CA GLY A 371 11.51 -28.25 19.58
C GLY A 371 13.03 -28.24 19.50
N ARG A 372 13.60 -27.98 18.33
CA ARG A 372 15.01 -28.26 18.06
C ARG A 372 15.83 -26.98 18.16
N ASP A 373 16.78 -26.96 19.09
CA ASP A 373 17.74 -25.85 19.24
C ASP A 373 18.54 -25.69 17.95
N ASN A 374 18.11 -24.75 17.12
CA ASN A 374 18.98 -24.10 16.16
C ASN A 374 19.24 -22.73 16.72
N GLY A 375 20.51 -22.38 16.97
CA GLY A 375 20.97 -21.05 17.41
C GLY A 375 20.71 -19.92 16.41
N MET A 376 19.59 -19.97 15.69
CA MET A 376 19.14 -19.07 14.64
C MET A 376 18.28 -17.92 15.19
N ALA A 377 17.77 -18.05 16.42
CA ALA A 377 17.10 -16.95 17.13
C ALA A 377 18.02 -15.73 17.33
N ASP A 378 19.34 -15.92 17.23
CA ASP A 378 20.35 -14.85 17.35
C ASP A 378 20.99 -14.43 16.00
N THR A 379 20.73 -15.12 14.87
CA THR A 379 21.46 -14.88 13.60
C THR A 379 20.63 -14.26 12.48
N ALA A 380 19.33 -14.02 12.64
CA ALA A 380 18.53 -13.30 11.64
C ALA A 380 18.96 -11.81 11.46
N ALA A 381 19.84 -11.31 12.32
CA ALA A 381 20.37 -9.95 12.29
C ALA A 381 21.48 -9.69 11.26
N SER A 382 22.03 -10.70 10.56
CA SER A 382 23.19 -10.49 9.66
C SER A 382 22.87 -10.38 8.17
N ASP A 383 21.74 -10.90 7.69
CA ASP A 383 21.55 -11.12 6.25
C ASP A 383 20.59 -10.11 5.58
N ALA A 384 20.26 -9.00 6.26
CA ALA A 384 19.51 -7.87 5.70
C ALA A 384 20.37 -6.63 5.45
N ALA A 385 21.69 -6.75 5.52
CA ALA A 385 22.65 -5.70 5.22
C ALA A 385 23.66 -6.15 4.15
N GLU A 386 23.18 -6.39 2.93
CA GLU A 386 24.00 -6.29 1.71
C GLU A 386 23.18 -5.72 0.54
#